data_AF-A0A9P5SI22-F1
#
_entry.id   AF-A0A9P5SI22-F1
#
_cell.length_a   1.000
_cell.length_b   1.000
_cell.length_c   1.000
_cell.angle_alpha   90.00
_cell.angle_beta   90.00
_cell.angle_gamma   90.00
#
_symmetry.space_group_name_H-M   'P 1'
#
loop_
_entity.id
_entity.type
_entity.pdbx_description
1 polymer ?
#
loop_
_entity_poly.entity_id
_entity_poly.type
_entity_poly.pdbx_seq_one_letter_code
_entity_poly.pdbx_strand_id
1 'polypeptide(L)'
;MQGSLAEGTTAALTYAMDRATFQDTSRNMRNPHTIDIQEYQRENSLSAPQAYYTDKDSYADAWADQGHFPLHLDRVSHTSIPARGGARITFTGENFREGVQVAFEYPRLGVSKVIIPKVLKSTKMEVISPDLLEWCAIAKKKYHSRELCLSISLLCGGVKDSADNTTVEMVAREESKGELLYLLLDLHRQLIQDTFKSTDQDAELTAKKRTLTLLELDQPPNVTRAEHLALSVIYMLCDGHDIISPAGMELFLKTSEEGHDMLHLAVILGLSTLSREIARHLLVRFQSKPMTEDNVLFAKDRNGRTALDFARQLGNEEIEQVLEATLDAAKGFKKAVQEVPPRPLPIQPSPPATGSGGHPSPHFKPPSVASTPHTQNWMIDTNLSTTLLRAIHH
;
A
#
# COMPACT_ATOMS: atom_id res chain seq x y z
N MET A 1 -10.98 59.75 -45.90
CA MET A 1 -10.17 59.42 -47.10
C MET A 1 -9.46 58.10 -46.84
N GLN A 2 -9.36 57.32 -47.91
CA GLN A 2 -8.92 55.94 -48.07
C GLN A 2 -7.47 55.63 -47.62
N GLY A 3 -7.19 54.32 -47.49
CA GLY A 3 -5.87 53.69 -47.72
C GLY A 3 -5.32 52.93 -46.50
N SER A 4 -5.39 51.61 -46.33
CA SER A 4 -5.22 50.42 -47.20
C SER A 4 -3.76 50.01 -47.46
N LEU A 5 -3.47 48.73 -47.12
CA LEU A 5 -2.40 47.82 -47.61
C LEU A 5 -0.94 48.13 -47.17
N ALA A 6 -0.03 47.19 -46.90
CA ALA A 6 0.11 45.80 -47.33
C ALA A 6 1.08 44.97 -46.43
N GLU A 7 0.81 43.65 -46.33
CA GLU A 7 1.66 42.48 -46.63
C GLU A 7 3.08 42.20 -46.06
N GLY A 8 3.29 40.90 -45.78
CA GLY A 8 4.57 40.15 -45.81
C GLY A 8 5.12 39.77 -44.41
N THR A 9 5.51 38.54 -44.06
CA THR A 9 5.87 37.35 -44.84
C THR A 9 5.98 36.12 -43.92
N THR A 10 5.79 34.96 -44.54
CA THR A 10 5.88 33.55 -44.12
C THR A 10 7.21 33.06 -43.54
N ALA A 11 7.16 32.07 -42.63
CA ALA A 11 8.05 30.89 -42.66
C ALA A 11 7.47 29.72 -41.82
N ALA A 12 7.06 28.67 -42.51
CA ALA A 12 6.74 27.35 -41.97
C ALA A 12 7.99 26.46 -42.04
N LEU A 13 8.25 25.64 -41.01
CA LEU A 13 9.23 24.57 -41.05
C LEU A 13 8.53 23.22 -40.87
N THR A 14 8.41 22.53 -42.00
CA THR A 14 8.02 21.13 -42.14
C THR A 14 9.23 20.25 -41.81
N TYR A 15 9.04 19.21 -40.98
CA TYR A 15 10.01 18.11 -40.84
C TYR A 15 9.32 16.80 -41.23
N ALA A 16 9.80 16.21 -42.31
CA ALA A 16 9.40 14.90 -42.82
C ALA A 16 10.69 14.10 -43.05
N MET A 17 10.72 12.86 -42.55
CA MET A 17 11.57 11.72 -42.93
C MET A 17 11.37 10.64 -41.86
N ASP A 18 11.31 9.34 -42.12
CA ASP A 18 11.32 8.56 -43.35
C ASP A 18 10.78 7.17 -42.97
N ARG A 19 9.98 6.54 -43.83
CA ARG A 19 9.28 5.29 -43.55
C ARG A 19 9.79 4.21 -44.51
N ALA A 20 10.83 3.49 -44.10
CA ALA A 20 11.35 2.36 -44.86
C ALA A 20 10.76 1.03 -44.36
N THR A 21 9.89 0.48 -45.20
CA THR A 21 9.67 -0.95 -45.52
C THR A 21 10.41 -2.00 -44.67
N PHE A 22 9.65 -2.86 -43.99
CA PHE A 22 10.11 -4.21 -43.60
C PHE A 22 9.15 -5.26 -44.16
N GLN A 23 9.66 -6.06 -45.09
CA GLN A 23 8.96 -7.16 -45.74
C GLN A 23 8.90 -8.40 -44.84
N ASP A 24 7.69 -8.95 -44.79
CA ASP A 24 7.33 -10.36 -44.85
C ASP A 24 8.47 -11.40 -44.74
N THR A 25 8.50 -12.09 -43.61
CA THR A 25 9.07 -13.45 -43.50
C THR A 25 8.18 -14.28 -42.58
N SER A 26 7.00 -14.60 -43.08
CA SER A 26 6.19 -15.71 -42.58
C SER A 26 6.85 -17.04 -43.00
N ARG A 27 7.66 -17.64 -42.11
CA ARG A 27 8.18 -19.00 -42.31
C ARG A 27 8.30 -19.75 -40.99
N ASN A 28 7.48 -20.80 -40.88
CA ASN A 28 7.71 -22.07 -40.18
C ASN A 28 8.55 -22.00 -38.89
N MET A 29 7.88 -22.02 -37.74
CA MET A 29 8.43 -22.69 -36.56
C MET A 29 7.45 -23.73 -36.04
N ARG A 30 7.92 -24.98 -36.14
CA ARG A 30 7.36 -26.19 -35.57
C ARG A 30 7.27 -26.06 -34.05
N ASN A 31 6.25 -26.69 -33.48
CA ASN A 31 6.20 -27.14 -32.10
C ASN A 31 7.55 -27.72 -31.63
N PRO A 32 8.07 -27.25 -30.49
CA PRO A 32 8.95 -28.05 -29.67
C PRO A 32 8.29 -28.34 -28.31
N HIS A 33 8.12 -29.64 -28.08
CA HIS A 33 8.23 -30.32 -26.79
C HIS A 33 7.43 -29.82 -25.59
N THR A 34 6.38 -30.59 -25.31
CA THR A 34 5.97 -30.99 -23.95
C THR A 34 7.21 -31.31 -23.12
N ILE A 35 7.55 -30.43 -22.19
CA ILE A 35 8.58 -30.68 -21.18
C ILE A 35 7.93 -31.51 -20.07
N ASP A 36 8.46 -32.71 -19.89
CA ASP A 36 8.08 -33.63 -18.83
C ASP A 36 8.56 -33.07 -17.47
N ILE A 37 7.61 -32.70 -16.62
CA ILE A 37 7.86 -32.03 -15.33
C ILE A 37 8.61 -32.95 -14.34
N GLN A 38 8.76 -34.24 -14.64
CA GLN A 38 9.49 -35.18 -13.79
C GLN A 38 11.01 -35.18 -14.00
N GLU A 39 11.54 -34.59 -15.08
CA GLU A 39 13.00 -34.60 -15.34
C GLU A 39 13.71 -33.36 -14.76
N TYR A 40 13.01 -32.23 -14.61
CA TYR A 40 13.53 -31.02 -13.97
C TYR A 40 13.75 -31.17 -12.45
N GLN A 41 13.09 -32.14 -11.82
CA GLN A 41 13.31 -32.45 -10.39
C GLN A 41 14.52 -33.39 -10.16
N ARG A 42 15.10 -33.98 -11.21
CA ARG A 42 16.25 -34.88 -11.06
C ARG A 42 17.59 -34.15 -11.27
N GLU A 43 17.64 -33.11 -12.09
CA GLU A 43 18.87 -32.34 -12.35
C GLU A 43 19.17 -31.21 -11.36
N ASN A 44 18.21 -30.79 -10.52
CA ASN A 44 18.46 -29.85 -9.40
C ASN A 44 18.94 -30.53 -8.11
N SER A 45 19.41 -31.78 -8.20
CA SER A 45 19.91 -32.58 -7.06
C SER A 45 21.44 -32.60 -6.93
N LEU A 46 22.17 -31.78 -7.70
CA LEU A 46 23.63 -31.73 -7.63
C LEU A 46 24.12 -30.32 -7.27
N SER A 47 24.94 -30.30 -6.21
CA SER A 47 25.65 -29.16 -5.63
C SER A 47 24.78 -28.08 -4.97
N ALA A 48 24.23 -28.43 -3.80
CA ALA A 48 24.20 -27.45 -2.72
C ALA A 48 25.60 -26.81 -2.61
N PRO A 49 25.74 -25.48 -2.49
CA PRO A 49 27.04 -24.88 -2.23
C PRO A 49 27.59 -25.59 -1.00
N GLN A 50 28.79 -26.15 -1.13
CA GLN A 50 29.51 -26.73 0.01
C GLN A 50 29.48 -25.68 1.12
N ALA A 51 28.66 -25.93 2.14
CA ALA A 51 28.85 -25.32 3.42
C ALA A 51 30.27 -25.68 3.79
N TYR A 52 31.17 -24.70 3.74
CA TYR A 52 32.42 -24.80 4.45
C TYR A 52 32.03 -25.06 5.90
N TYR A 53 32.02 -26.34 6.28
CA TYR A 53 32.13 -26.78 7.66
C TYR A 53 33.50 -26.27 8.10
N THR A 54 33.55 -25.00 8.46
CA THR A 54 34.60 -24.47 9.31
C THR A 54 34.41 -25.19 10.63
N ASP A 55 35.43 -25.94 10.97
CA ASP A 55 35.56 -26.72 12.19
C ASP A 55 35.13 -25.85 13.38
N LYS A 56 33.94 -26.12 13.95
CA LYS A 56 33.36 -25.32 15.04
C LYS A 56 34.26 -25.34 16.29
N ASP A 57 35.11 -26.35 16.39
CA ASP A 57 36.01 -26.55 17.51
C ASP A 57 37.33 -25.76 17.34
N SER A 58 37.70 -25.39 16.10
CA SER A 58 38.93 -24.63 15.84
C SER A 58 38.85 -23.17 16.30
N TYR A 59 37.65 -22.62 16.47
CA TYR A 59 37.49 -21.28 17.02
C TYR A 59 37.51 -21.26 18.54
N ALA A 60 37.39 -22.36 19.28
CA ALA A 60 37.49 -22.28 20.75
C ALA A 60 38.96 -22.13 21.20
N ASP A 61 39.88 -22.84 20.54
CA ASP A 61 41.29 -22.91 20.95
C ASP A 61 42.12 -21.67 20.58
N ALA A 62 41.81 -20.98 19.48
CA ALA A 62 42.51 -19.74 19.10
C ALA A 62 42.30 -18.58 20.10
N TRP A 63 41.33 -18.70 21.02
CA TRP A 63 40.92 -17.64 21.94
C TRP A 63 41.69 -17.69 23.27
N ALA A 64 42.23 -18.86 23.63
CA ALA A 64 43.02 -19.05 24.84
C ALA A 64 44.42 -18.41 24.71
N ASP A 65 45.00 -18.44 23.51
CA ASP A 65 46.39 -18.03 23.28
C ASP A 65 46.61 -16.50 23.19
N GLN A 66 45.57 -15.70 22.98
CA GLN A 66 45.67 -14.23 22.86
C GLN A 66 45.34 -13.46 24.14
N GLY A 67 45.13 -14.17 25.26
CA GLY A 67 44.66 -13.58 26.51
C GLY A 67 43.15 -13.33 26.47
N HIS A 68 42.43 -13.93 27.42
CA HIS A 68 41.00 -13.71 27.59
C HIS A 68 40.73 -12.29 28.11
N PHE A 69 40.67 -11.33 27.19
CA PHE A 69 40.13 -10.01 27.52
C PHE A 69 38.59 -10.11 27.52
N PRO A 70 37.94 -9.83 28.66
CA PRO A 70 36.48 -9.93 28.77
C PRO A 70 35.83 -8.90 27.84
N LEU A 71 34.71 -9.27 27.23
CA LEU A 71 33.93 -8.32 26.45
C LEU A 71 33.32 -7.29 27.42
N HIS A 72 33.44 -6.02 27.08
CA HIS A 72 32.83 -4.95 27.85
C HIS A 72 31.95 -4.12 26.93
N LEU A 73 30.67 -4.00 27.26
CA LEU A 73 29.74 -3.11 26.56
C LEU A 73 29.53 -1.85 27.40
N ASP A 74 29.95 -0.71 26.87
CA ASP A 74 29.79 0.59 27.53
C ASP A 74 28.50 1.28 27.07
N ARG A 75 28.29 1.38 25.75
CA ARG A 75 27.19 2.16 25.19
C ARG A 75 26.61 1.56 23.91
N VAL A 76 25.31 1.75 23.73
CA VAL A 76 24.57 1.48 22.48
C VAL A 76 24.07 2.79 21.88
N SER A 77 24.09 2.91 20.55
CA SER A 77 23.62 4.13 19.86
C SER A 77 22.14 4.42 20.06
N HIS A 78 21.30 3.38 20.18
CA HIS A 78 19.86 3.50 20.37
C HIS A 78 19.40 2.46 21.40
N THR A 79 18.47 2.84 22.27
CA THR A 79 17.76 1.91 23.17
C THR A 79 16.36 1.58 22.66
N SER A 80 15.88 2.30 21.64
CA SER A 80 14.62 2.03 20.94
C SER A 80 14.90 1.77 19.46
N ILE A 81 14.31 0.70 18.91
CA ILE A 81 14.46 0.32 17.49
C ILE A 81 13.11 -0.05 16.87
N PRO A 82 12.96 -0.04 15.53
CA PRO A 82 11.78 -0.57 14.87
C PRO A 82 11.69 -2.09 15.04
N ALA A 83 10.51 -2.61 15.42
CA ALA A 83 10.26 -4.04 15.58
C ALA A 83 10.43 -4.83 14.26
N ARG A 84 10.25 -4.18 13.11
CA ARG A 84 10.49 -4.75 11.77
C ARG A 84 11.98 -4.87 11.41
N GLY A 85 12.88 -4.37 12.25
CA GLY A 85 14.31 -4.44 12.01
C GLY A 85 14.84 -3.35 11.08
N GLY A 86 16.01 -3.61 10.48
CA GLY A 86 16.68 -2.71 9.53
C GLY A 86 17.43 -1.53 10.15
N ALA A 87 17.22 -1.21 11.44
CA ALA A 87 17.96 -0.16 12.13
C ALA A 87 19.43 -0.54 12.32
N ARG A 88 20.33 0.42 12.05
CA ARG A 88 21.76 0.28 12.32
C ARG A 88 22.04 0.62 13.77
N ILE A 89 22.45 -0.39 14.54
CA ILE A 89 22.82 -0.26 15.94
C ILE A 89 24.34 -0.30 16.03
N THR A 90 24.90 0.66 16.76
CA THR A 90 26.34 0.75 17.01
C THR A 90 26.59 0.48 18.49
N PHE A 91 27.44 -0.51 18.76
CA PHE A 91 27.92 -0.83 20.09
C PHE A 91 29.31 -0.21 20.27
N THR A 92 29.51 0.42 21.41
CA THR A 92 30.80 0.97 21.86
C THR A 92 31.19 0.28 23.16
N GLY A 93 32.44 -0.12 23.28
CA GLY A 93 32.91 -0.91 24.40
C GLY A 93 34.38 -1.27 24.25
N GLU A 94 34.78 -2.43 24.78
CA GLU A 94 36.15 -2.91 24.75
C GLU A 94 36.21 -4.38 24.30
N ASN A 95 37.37 -4.74 23.71
CA ASN A 95 37.72 -6.11 23.32
C ASN A 95 36.82 -6.75 22.26
N PHE A 96 36.14 -5.94 21.44
CA PHE A 96 35.40 -6.45 20.28
C PHE A 96 36.36 -7.04 19.25
N ARG A 97 36.05 -8.22 18.73
CA ARG A 97 36.89 -8.96 17.78
C ARG A 97 36.01 -9.78 16.85
N GLU A 98 36.59 -10.21 15.72
CA GLU A 98 35.88 -11.11 14.81
C GLU A 98 35.43 -12.39 15.56
N GLY A 99 34.25 -12.90 15.22
CA GLY A 99 33.64 -14.05 15.90
C GLY A 99 32.81 -13.69 17.14
N VAL A 100 32.83 -12.45 17.63
CA VAL A 100 31.80 -11.97 18.58
C VAL A 100 30.43 -12.07 17.92
N GLN A 101 29.41 -12.43 18.69
CA GLN A 101 28.03 -12.49 18.23
C GLN A 101 27.16 -11.60 19.12
N VAL A 102 26.05 -11.12 18.57
CA VAL A 102 25.04 -10.34 19.29
C VAL A 102 23.76 -11.17 19.33
N ALA A 103 23.31 -11.51 20.53
CA ALA A 103 22.07 -12.22 20.75
C ALA A 103 20.96 -11.24 21.15
N PHE A 104 19.89 -11.20 20.35
CA PHE A 104 18.63 -10.55 20.69
C PHE A 104 17.75 -11.57 21.41
N GLU A 105 17.47 -11.33 22.69
CA GLU A 105 16.67 -12.21 23.52
C GLU A 105 15.35 -11.53 23.82
N TYR A 106 14.24 -12.20 23.52
CA TYR A 106 12.94 -11.76 23.99
C TYR A 106 12.50 -12.70 25.12
N PRO A 107 12.53 -12.26 26.40
CA PRO A 107 12.35 -13.16 27.55
C PRO A 107 11.08 -14.02 27.49
N ARG A 108 10.01 -13.52 26.86
CA ARG A 108 8.74 -14.26 26.72
C ARG A 108 8.78 -15.36 25.65
N LEU A 109 9.66 -15.27 24.67
CA LEU A 109 9.78 -16.28 23.63
C LEU A 109 10.63 -17.46 24.07
N GLY A 110 11.66 -17.24 24.89
CA GLY A 110 12.61 -18.27 25.31
C GLY A 110 13.52 -18.75 24.18
N VAL A 111 13.57 -18.01 23.07
CA VAL A 111 14.52 -18.19 21.97
C VAL A 111 15.31 -16.90 21.80
N SER A 112 16.54 -17.02 21.32
CA SER A 112 17.44 -15.90 21.05
C SER A 112 17.77 -15.86 19.55
N LYS A 113 17.74 -14.66 18.95
CA LYS A 113 18.18 -14.45 17.56
C LYS A 113 19.62 -13.96 17.58
N VAL A 114 20.53 -14.79 17.09
CA VAL A 114 21.97 -14.49 17.07
C VAL A 114 22.37 -13.89 15.72
N ILE A 115 23.12 -12.80 15.75
CA ILE A 115 23.62 -12.09 14.57
C ILE A 115 25.12 -11.85 14.73
N ILE A 116 25.86 -11.97 13.62
CA ILE A 116 27.28 -11.64 13.58
C ILE A 116 27.40 -10.14 13.27
N PRO A 117 27.91 -9.31 14.19
CA PRO A 117 28.11 -7.89 13.97
C PRO A 117 29.30 -7.65 13.03
N LYS A 118 29.30 -6.50 12.36
CA LYS A 118 30.46 -5.97 11.66
C LYS A 118 31.35 -5.25 12.66
N VAL A 119 32.47 -5.84 13.03
CA VAL A 119 33.47 -5.21 13.91
C VAL A 119 34.22 -4.14 13.11
N LEU A 120 34.15 -2.89 13.57
CA LEU A 120 34.83 -1.77 12.92
C LEU A 120 36.20 -1.51 13.56
N LYS A 121 36.27 -1.62 14.88
CA LYS A 121 37.45 -1.46 15.73
C LYS A 121 37.28 -2.35 16.96
N SER A 122 38.36 -2.55 17.73
CA SER A 122 38.30 -3.26 19.01
C SER A 122 37.37 -2.63 20.05
N THR A 123 36.95 -1.39 19.83
CA THR A 123 36.04 -0.64 20.71
C THR A 123 34.70 -0.31 20.08
N LYS A 124 34.47 -0.71 18.82
CA LYS A 124 33.27 -0.33 18.08
C LYS A 124 32.83 -1.40 17.08
N MET A 125 31.56 -1.79 17.13
CA MET A 125 30.96 -2.70 16.17
C MET A 125 29.54 -2.25 15.78
N GLU A 126 29.05 -2.73 14.64
CA GLU A 126 27.74 -2.41 14.11
C GLU A 126 26.93 -3.66 13.80
N VAL A 127 25.63 -3.62 14.08
CA VAL A 127 24.68 -4.66 13.66
C VAL A 127 23.47 -4.00 13.00
N ILE A 128 22.83 -4.73 12.10
CA ILE A 128 21.50 -4.37 11.58
C ILE A 128 20.49 -5.18 12.39
N SER A 129 19.55 -4.52 13.04
CA SER A 129 18.50 -5.20 13.82
C SER A 129 17.69 -6.15 12.90
N PRO A 130 17.38 -7.37 13.35
CA PRO A 130 16.59 -8.33 12.57
C PRO A 130 15.10 -7.92 12.53
N ASP A 131 14.32 -8.51 11.63
CA ASP A 131 12.85 -8.43 11.71
C ASP A 131 12.36 -9.26 12.91
N LEU A 132 12.06 -8.56 14.00
CA LEU A 132 11.65 -9.17 15.26
C LEU A 132 10.19 -9.62 15.21
N LEU A 133 9.36 -9.03 14.34
CA LEU A 133 7.97 -9.41 14.17
C LEU A 133 7.85 -10.71 13.37
N GLU A 134 8.62 -10.85 12.29
CA GLU A 134 8.77 -12.13 11.58
C GLU A 134 9.30 -13.21 12.54
N TRP A 135 10.31 -12.87 13.35
CA TRP A 135 10.85 -13.78 14.35
C TRP A 135 9.81 -14.21 15.39
N CYS A 136 8.99 -13.27 15.90
CA CYS A 136 7.88 -13.58 16.80
C CYS A 136 6.82 -14.47 16.13
N ALA A 137 6.50 -14.22 14.85
CA ALA A 137 5.53 -15.01 14.09
C ALA A 137 5.97 -16.46 13.90
N ILE A 138 7.25 -16.69 13.59
CA ILE A 138 7.84 -18.04 13.46
C ILE A 138 7.75 -18.81 14.78
N ALA A 139 7.91 -18.14 15.91
CA ALA A 139 7.79 -18.74 17.23
C ALA A 139 6.34 -19.14 17.61
N LYS A 140 5.35 -18.88 16.73
CA LYS A 140 3.91 -19.21 16.88
C LYS A 140 3.27 -18.69 18.17
N LYS A 141 3.86 -17.72 18.84
CA LYS A 141 3.25 -17.07 20.01
C LYS A 141 2.53 -15.82 19.53
N LYS A 142 1.22 -15.72 19.82
CA LYS A 142 0.46 -14.48 19.61
C LYS A 142 1.08 -13.38 20.45
N TYR A 143 1.49 -12.30 19.79
CA TYR A 143 2.02 -11.13 20.45
C TYR A 143 0.96 -10.02 20.41
N HIS A 144 0.77 -9.34 21.55
CA HIS A 144 -0.29 -8.33 21.72
C HIS A 144 0.24 -6.99 22.22
N SER A 145 1.56 -6.81 22.27
CA SER A 145 2.17 -5.56 22.72
C SER A 145 2.77 -4.83 21.53
N ARG A 146 2.69 -3.50 21.53
CA ARG A 146 3.36 -2.66 20.53
C ARG A 146 4.86 -2.53 20.78
N GLU A 147 5.30 -2.96 21.95
CA GLU A 147 6.67 -2.78 22.44
C GLU A 147 7.26 -4.12 22.91
N LEU A 148 8.26 -4.61 22.20
CA LEU A 148 9.07 -5.77 22.56
C LEU A 148 10.22 -5.32 23.45
N CYS A 149 10.20 -5.65 24.74
CA CYS A 149 11.34 -5.44 25.64
C CYS A 149 12.36 -6.57 25.42
N LEU A 150 13.51 -6.26 24.84
CA LEU A 150 14.57 -7.17 24.45
C LEU A 150 15.76 -7.02 25.39
N SER A 151 16.35 -8.15 25.77
CA SER A 151 17.70 -8.19 26.33
C SER A 151 18.67 -8.49 25.19
N ILE A 152 19.62 -7.59 24.95
CA ILE A 152 20.70 -7.82 23.99
C ILE A 152 21.94 -8.24 24.76
N SER A 153 22.54 -9.35 24.38
CA SER A 153 23.75 -9.89 25.01
C SER A 153 24.86 -10.09 23.99
N LEU A 154 26.10 -9.82 24.39
CA LEU A 154 27.28 -10.17 23.59
C LEU A 154 27.70 -11.60 23.90
N LEU A 155 27.92 -12.40 22.87
CA LEU A 155 28.39 -13.79 22.97
C LEU A 155 29.78 -13.93 22.36
N CYS A 156 30.59 -14.77 23.00
CA CYS A 156 31.96 -15.07 22.63
C CYS A 156 32.08 -16.60 22.52
N GLY A 157 32.34 -17.13 21.33
CA GLY A 157 32.32 -18.59 21.11
C GLY A 157 30.96 -19.25 21.36
N GLY A 158 29.86 -18.50 21.24
CA GLY A 158 28.51 -18.99 21.52
C GLY A 158 28.16 -19.10 23.01
N VAL A 159 29.10 -18.80 23.91
CA VAL A 159 28.86 -18.75 25.36
C VAL A 159 28.55 -17.31 25.76
N LYS A 160 27.51 -17.14 26.58
CA LYS A 160 27.19 -15.86 27.21
C LYS A 160 28.19 -15.63 28.33
N ASP A 161 28.95 -14.55 28.22
CA ASP A 161 29.87 -14.18 29.29
C ASP A 161 29.04 -13.82 30.54
N SER A 162 29.46 -14.32 31.71
CA SER A 162 28.68 -14.17 32.95
C SER A 162 28.73 -12.76 33.54
N ALA A 163 29.51 -11.86 32.94
CA ALA A 163 29.62 -10.48 33.38
C ALA A 163 28.38 -9.66 32.99
N ASP A 164 27.76 -9.02 33.99
CA ASP A 164 26.58 -8.14 33.83
C ASP A 164 26.77 -7.06 32.76
N ASN A 165 28.03 -6.65 32.53
CA ASN A 165 28.41 -5.57 31.60
C ASN A 165 28.37 -5.96 30.12
N THR A 166 27.81 -7.12 29.76
CA THR A 166 27.66 -7.57 28.36
C THR A 166 26.22 -7.52 27.88
N THR A 167 25.31 -7.10 28.75
CA THR A 167 23.87 -7.08 28.50
C THR A 167 23.30 -5.67 28.50
N VAL A 168 22.33 -5.42 27.63
CA VAL A 168 21.65 -4.13 27.53
C VAL A 168 20.18 -4.36 27.17
N GLU A 169 19.29 -3.68 27.89
CA GLU A 169 17.87 -3.70 27.60
C GLU A 169 17.55 -2.72 26.46
N MET A 170 16.72 -3.16 25.53
CA MET A 170 16.24 -2.38 24.39
C MET A 170 14.75 -2.58 24.19
N VAL A 171 14.08 -1.58 23.62
CA VAL A 171 12.65 -1.65 23.30
C VAL A 171 12.51 -1.62 21.79
N ALA A 172 11.92 -2.65 21.20
CA ALA A 172 11.53 -2.59 19.79
C ALA A 172 10.06 -2.20 19.66
N ARG A 173 9.80 -1.12 18.94
CA ARG A 173 8.45 -0.55 18.77
C ARG A 173 7.95 -0.83 17.37
N GLU A 174 6.69 -1.22 17.25
CA GLU A 174 6.02 -1.16 15.96
C GLU A 174 5.73 0.32 15.65
N GLU A 175 6.48 0.86 14.68
CA GLU A 175 6.27 2.24 14.23
C GLU A 175 5.09 2.27 13.25
N SER A 176 4.06 3.07 13.56
CA SER A 176 2.90 3.26 12.68
C SER A 176 3.28 3.74 11.27
N LYS A 177 4.42 4.43 11.13
CA LYS A 177 4.98 4.84 9.82
C LYS A 177 5.41 3.63 9.00
N GLY A 178 6.02 2.65 9.67
CA GLY A 178 6.38 1.37 9.08
C GLY A 178 5.13 0.62 8.64
N GLU A 179 4.12 0.52 9.50
CA GLU A 179 2.86 -0.15 9.16
C GLU A 179 2.20 0.43 7.90
N LEU A 180 2.10 1.76 7.80
CA LEU A 180 1.58 2.41 6.60
C LEU A 180 2.45 2.06 5.38
N LEU A 181 3.78 2.17 5.50
CA LEU A 181 4.68 1.87 4.38
C LEU A 181 4.56 0.41 3.92
N TYR A 182 4.44 -0.55 4.85
CA TYR A 182 4.24 -1.95 4.52
C TYR A 182 2.89 -2.19 3.88
N LEU A 183 1.82 -1.60 4.42
CA LEU A 183 0.49 -1.70 3.84
C LEU A 183 0.51 -1.17 2.40
N LEU A 184 1.19 -0.05 2.15
CA LEU A 184 1.40 0.51 0.81
C LEU A 184 2.24 -0.38 -0.10
N LEU A 185 3.33 -0.98 0.41
CA LEU A 185 4.18 -1.88 -0.37
C LEU A 185 3.46 -3.18 -0.74
N ASP A 186 2.68 -3.74 0.18
CA ASP A 186 1.85 -4.91 -0.08
C ASP A 186 0.75 -4.59 -1.10
N LEU A 187 0.10 -3.43 -0.97
CA LEU A 187 -0.89 -2.96 -1.92
C LEU A 187 -0.27 -2.77 -3.31
N HIS A 188 0.94 -2.19 -3.38
CA HIS A 188 1.68 -2.03 -4.62
C HIS A 188 2.06 -3.38 -5.24
N ARG A 189 2.51 -4.36 -4.44
CA ARG A 189 2.80 -5.72 -4.92
C ARG A 189 1.55 -6.41 -5.46
N GLN A 190 0.42 -6.30 -4.75
CA GLN A 190 -0.85 -6.89 -5.18
C GLN A 190 -1.35 -6.25 -6.48
N LEU A 191 -1.29 -4.92 -6.57
CA LEU A 191 -1.55 -4.18 -7.80
C LEU A 191 -0.71 -4.71 -8.96
N ILE A 192 0.61 -4.76 -8.79
CA ILE A 192 1.52 -5.30 -9.83
C ILE A 192 1.10 -6.71 -10.25
N GLN A 193 0.83 -7.60 -9.29
CA GLN A 193 0.42 -8.98 -9.57
C GLN A 193 -0.90 -9.08 -10.31
N ASP A 194 -1.86 -8.20 -10.02
CA ASP A 194 -3.18 -8.21 -10.67
C ASP A 194 -3.15 -7.51 -12.04
N THR A 195 -2.34 -6.45 -12.19
CA THR A 195 -2.05 -5.83 -13.50
C THR A 195 -1.47 -6.86 -14.46
N PHE A 196 -0.49 -7.67 -14.02
CA PHE A 196 0.10 -8.73 -14.84
C PHE A 196 -0.89 -9.84 -15.24
N LYS A 197 -2.04 -9.96 -14.58
CA LYS A 197 -3.09 -10.91 -14.94
C LYS A 197 -4.14 -10.31 -15.89
N SER A 198 -4.27 -8.98 -15.94
CA SER A 198 -5.27 -8.32 -16.78
C SER A 198 -4.74 -8.18 -18.21
N THR A 199 -5.57 -8.53 -19.21
CA THR A 199 -5.22 -8.43 -20.63
C THR A 199 -5.39 -7.02 -21.22
N ASP A 200 -5.75 -6.01 -20.41
CA ASP A 200 -6.09 -4.68 -20.88
C ASP A 200 -4.88 -3.71 -20.80
N GLN A 201 -4.08 -3.71 -21.87
CA GLN A 201 -2.83 -2.95 -21.95
C GLN A 201 -3.01 -1.42 -21.89
N ASP A 202 -4.17 -0.89 -22.30
CA ASP A 202 -4.39 0.56 -22.38
C ASP A 202 -4.67 1.18 -20.99
N ALA A 203 -5.37 0.44 -20.12
CA ALA A 203 -5.59 0.82 -18.74
C ALA A 203 -4.28 0.84 -17.94
N GLU A 204 -3.41 -0.17 -18.15
CA GLU A 204 -2.10 -0.26 -17.52
C GLU A 204 -1.20 0.92 -17.93
N LEU A 205 -1.16 1.25 -19.22
CA LEU A 205 -0.30 2.33 -19.73
C LEU A 205 -0.73 3.70 -19.17
N THR A 206 -2.03 3.91 -18.98
CA THR A 206 -2.59 5.13 -18.41
C THR A 206 -2.29 5.26 -16.92
N ALA A 207 -2.46 4.19 -16.13
CA ALA A 207 -2.14 4.17 -14.71
C ALA A 207 -0.63 4.37 -14.46
N LYS A 208 0.21 3.69 -15.24
CA LYS A 208 1.67 3.83 -15.18
C LYS A 208 2.13 5.24 -15.52
N LYS A 209 1.56 5.85 -16.57
CA LYS A 209 1.89 7.23 -16.96
C LYS A 209 1.50 8.24 -15.89
N ARG A 210 0.32 8.12 -15.27
CA ARG A 210 -0.09 8.98 -14.14
C ARG A 210 0.81 8.83 -12.93
N THR A 211 1.18 7.59 -12.59
CA THR A 211 2.10 7.31 -11.47
C THR A 211 3.47 7.93 -11.72
N LEU A 212 3.99 7.80 -12.94
CA LEU A 212 5.25 8.44 -13.33
C LEU A 212 5.14 9.97 -13.29
N THR A 213 4.06 10.55 -13.79
CA THR A 213 3.84 12.01 -13.72
C THR A 213 3.74 12.53 -12.28
N LEU A 214 3.17 11.75 -11.37
CA LEU A 214 3.17 12.06 -9.93
C LEU A 214 4.59 11.95 -9.34
N LEU A 215 5.30 10.86 -9.64
CA LEU A 215 6.67 10.62 -9.19
C LEU A 215 7.70 11.63 -9.77
N GLU A 216 7.40 12.20 -10.94
CA GLU A 216 8.21 13.21 -11.66
C GLU A 216 7.81 14.66 -11.32
N LEU A 217 7.00 14.89 -10.28
CA LEU A 217 6.73 16.26 -9.82
C LEU A 217 8.04 16.91 -9.33
N ASP A 218 8.64 17.77 -10.17
CA ASP A 218 9.90 18.51 -9.94
C ASP A 218 9.91 19.34 -8.65
N GLN A 219 8.73 19.69 -8.15
CA GLN A 219 8.51 20.11 -6.78
C GLN A 219 7.33 19.27 -6.27
N PRO A 220 7.55 18.21 -5.49
CA PRO A 220 6.43 17.59 -4.82
C PRO A 220 5.76 18.70 -3.98
N PRO A 221 4.44 18.66 -3.78
CA PRO A 221 3.81 19.46 -2.73
C PRO A 221 4.61 19.25 -1.42
N ASN A 222 4.39 20.04 -0.37
CA ASN A 222 5.03 19.84 0.94
C ASN A 222 4.55 18.53 1.63
N VAL A 223 4.62 17.40 0.92
CA VAL A 223 4.25 16.06 1.31
C VAL A 223 5.52 15.26 1.53
N THR A 224 5.50 14.49 2.60
CA THR A 224 6.56 13.56 2.94
C THR A 224 6.71 12.49 1.85
N ARG A 225 7.89 11.87 1.75
CA ARG A 225 8.12 10.74 0.83
C ARG A 225 7.11 9.61 1.03
N ALA A 226 6.66 9.39 2.28
CA ALA A 226 5.65 8.38 2.61
C ALA A 226 4.27 8.75 2.06
N GLU A 227 3.84 10.02 2.20
CA GLU A 227 2.61 10.52 1.57
C GLU A 227 2.66 10.43 0.06
N HIS A 228 3.80 10.78 -0.53
CA HIS A 228 3.96 10.72 -1.97
C HIS A 228 3.79 9.28 -2.49
N LEU A 229 4.41 8.30 -1.82
CA LEU A 229 4.23 6.88 -2.13
C LEU A 229 2.77 6.45 -1.93
N ALA A 230 2.13 6.91 -0.84
CA ALA A 230 0.74 6.57 -0.53
C ALA A 230 -0.22 7.07 -1.60
N LEU A 231 -0.08 8.34 -1.99
CA LEU A 231 -0.86 8.95 -3.05
C LEU A 231 -0.64 8.24 -4.37
N SER A 232 0.61 7.88 -4.69
CA SER A 232 0.94 7.13 -5.91
C SER A 232 0.17 5.82 -5.96
N VAL A 233 0.12 5.08 -4.85
CA VAL A 233 -0.66 3.84 -4.72
C VAL A 233 -2.16 4.10 -4.90
N ILE A 234 -2.71 5.15 -4.29
CA ILE A 234 -4.13 5.50 -4.45
C ILE A 234 -4.47 5.80 -5.91
N TYR A 235 -3.62 6.57 -6.59
CA TYR A 235 -3.85 6.89 -8.00
C TYR A 235 -3.69 5.68 -8.93
N MET A 236 -2.85 4.70 -8.58
CA MET A 236 -2.81 3.42 -9.28
C MET A 236 -4.10 2.59 -9.10
N LEU A 237 -4.79 2.75 -7.97
CA LEU A 237 -6.06 2.06 -7.71
C LEU A 237 -7.24 2.72 -8.45
N CYS A 238 -7.06 3.93 -9.00
CA CYS A 238 -8.09 4.66 -9.72
C CYS A 238 -8.22 4.18 -11.18
N ASP A 239 -9.45 3.99 -11.66
CA ASP A 239 -9.76 3.45 -13.00
C ASP A 239 -9.64 4.48 -14.15
N GLY A 240 -8.71 5.43 -14.06
CA GLY A 240 -8.60 6.53 -15.03
C GLY A 240 -9.69 7.60 -14.91
N HIS A 241 -10.74 7.38 -14.12
CA HIS A 241 -11.81 8.35 -13.86
C HIS A 241 -11.76 8.94 -12.43
N ASP A 242 -10.61 8.85 -11.76
CA ASP A 242 -10.41 9.29 -10.37
C ASP A 242 -11.36 8.61 -9.37
N ILE A 243 -11.89 7.45 -9.75
CA ILE A 243 -12.70 6.57 -8.90
C ILE A 243 -11.83 5.36 -8.56
N ILE A 244 -11.66 5.11 -7.26
CA ILE A 244 -10.98 3.89 -6.80
C ILE A 244 -11.81 2.69 -7.23
N SER A 245 -11.19 1.79 -8.00
CA SER A 245 -11.82 0.55 -8.46
C SER A 245 -12.41 -0.25 -7.28
N PRO A 246 -13.45 -1.08 -7.48
CA PRO A 246 -14.02 -1.89 -6.41
C PRO A 246 -12.98 -2.74 -5.66
N ALA A 247 -12.07 -3.39 -6.40
CA ALA A 247 -10.96 -4.16 -5.84
C ALA A 247 -9.97 -3.28 -5.06
N GLY A 248 -9.60 -2.13 -5.62
CA GLY A 248 -8.72 -1.19 -4.92
C GLY A 248 -9.34 -0.65 -3.64
N MET A 249 -10.67 -0.54 -3.60
CA MET A 249 -11.38 -0.15 -2.40
C MET A 249 -11.34 -1.25 -1.33
N GLU A 250 -11.52 -2.52 -1.68
CA GLU A 250 -11.38 -3.63 -0.70
C GLU A 250 -10.00 -3.62 -0.05
N LEU A 251 -8.94 -3.33 -0.82
CA LEU A 251 -7.59 -3.21 -0.30
C LEU A 251 -7.42 -2.03 0.66
N PHE A 252 -8.04 -0.91 0.34
CA PHE A 252 -8.00 0.29 1.16
C PHE A 252 -8.77 0.14 2.48
N LEU A 253 -9.83 -0.67 2.46
CA LEU A 253 -10.62 -1.08 3.63
C LEU A 253 -9.95 -2.19 4.44
N LYS A 254 -8.85 -2.76 3.94
CA LYS A 254 -8.12 -3.78 4.67
C LYS A 254 -7.54 -3.15 5.92
N THR A 255 -7.96 -3.68 7.07
CA THR A 255 -7.50 -3.20 8.37
C THR A 255 -6.23 -3.92 8.80
N SER A 256 -5.38 -3.23 9.55
CA SER A 256 -4.27 -3.80 10.30
C SER A 256 -4.75 -4.81 11.35
N GLU A 257 -3.81 -5.47 12.03
CA GLU A 257 -4.13 -6.28 13.20
C GLU A 257 -4.80 -5.49 14.33
N GLU A 258 -4.76 -4.16 14.31
CA GLU A 258 -5.44 -3.34 15.33
C GLU A 258 -6.81 -2.84 14.87
N GLY A 259 -7.22 -3.19 13.65
CA GLY A 259 -8.43 -2.65 13.03
C GLY A 259 -8.22 -1.29 12.36
N HIS A 260 -6.98 -0.82 12.20
CA HIS A 260 -6.70 0.46 11.51
C HIS A 260 -6.68 0.25 10.01
N ASP A 261 -7.62 0.87 9.30
CA ASP A 261 -7.54 1.00 7.85
C ASP A 261 -6.54 2.09 7.42
N MET A 262 -6.43 2.31 6.11
CA MET A 262 -5.51 3.31 5.55
C MET A 262 -5.83 4.74 6.02
N LEU A 263 -7.10 5.08 6.28
CA LEU A 263 -7.48 6.39 6.79
C LEU A 263 -7.04 6.56 8.24
N HIS A 264 -7.24 5.57 9.10
CA HIS A 264 -6.73 5.61 10.48
C HIS A 264 -5.22 5.85 10.50
N LEU A 265 -4.47 5.09 9.69
CA LEU A 265 -3.01 5.24 9.61
C LEU A 265 -2.60 6.62 9.08
N ALA A 266 -3.28 7.15 8.06
CA ALA A 266 -3.02 8.50 7.56
C ALA A 266 -3.21 9.57 8.65
N VAL A 267 -4.27 9.45 9.45
CA VAL A 267 -4.54 10.36 10.57
C VAL A 267 -3.52 10.22 11.68
N ILE A 268 -3.21 8.99 12.11
CA ILE A 268 -2.24 8.70 13.18
C ILE A 268 -0.87 9.31 12.84
N LEU A 269 -0.53 9.33 11.56
CA LEU A 269 0.72 9.86 11.05
C LEU A 269 0.72 11.35 10.75
N GLY A 270 -0.42 12.03 10.92
CA GLY A 270 -0.57 13.46 10.64
C GLY A 270 -0.48 13.80 9.15
N LEU A 271 -0.83 12.86 8.28
CA LEU A 271 -0.71 13.01 6.83
C LEU A 271 -1.97 13.69 6.27
N SER A 272 -2.04 15.02 6.38
CA SER A 272 -3.27 15.77 6.06
C SER A 272 -3.65 15.69 4.59
N THR A 273 -2.66 15.74 3.70
CA THR A 273 -2.89 15.62 2.25
C THR A 273 -3.43 14.25 1.89
N LEU A 274 -2.83 13.19 2.45
CA LEU A 274 -3.30 11.82 2.24
C LEU A 274 -4.71 11.65 2.80
N SER A 275 -4.96 12.08 4.04
CA SER A 275 -6.27 11.98 4.68
C SER A 275 -7.37 12.67 3.87
N ARG A 276 -7.07 13.85 3.30
CA ARG A 276 -7.96 14.62 2.43
C ARG A 276 -8.28 13.88 1.14
N GLU A 277 -7.28 13.32 0.47
CA GLU A 277 -7.51 12.60 -0.80
C GLU A 277 -8.27 11.29 -0.58
N ILE A 278 -7.94 10.58 0.51
CA ILE A 278 -8.70 9.42 0.97
C ILE A 278 -10.18 9.80 1.18
N ALA A 279 -10.44 10.84 1.96
CA ALA A 279 -11.79 11.31 2.24
C ALA A 279 -12.56 11.71 0.97
N ARG A 280 -11.88 12.38 0.02
CA ARG A 280 -12.44 12.75 -1.28
C ARG A 280 -12.91 11.53 -2.07
N HIS A 281 -12.08 10.50 -2.19
CA HIS A 281 -12.45 9.28 -2.92
C HIS A 281 -13.59 8.51 -2.24
N LEU A 282 -13.64 8.50 -0.90
CA LEU A 282 -14.73 7.88 -0.16
C LEU A 282 -16.08 8.60 -0.41
N LEU A 283 -16.08 9.93 -0.48
CA LEU A 283 -17.27 10.71 -0.82
C LEU A 283 -17.78 10.44 -2.24
N VAL A 284 -16.88 10.41 -3.22
CA VAL A 284 -17.24 10.10 -4.61
C VAL A 284 -17.90 8.73 -4.69
N ARG A 285 -17.40 7.75 -3.92
CA ARG A 285 -18.00 6.41 -3.85
C ARG A 285 -19.42 6.46 -3.28
N PHE A 286 -19.70 7.25 -2.25
CA PHE A 286 -21.06 7.35 -1.67
C PHE A 286 -22.08 7.93 -2.64
N GLN A 287 -21.67 8.77 -3.59
CA GLN A 287 -22.58 9.25 -4.63
C GLN A 287 -23.00 8.12 -5.58
N SER A 288 -22.11 7.15 -5.82
CA SER A 288 -22.36 6.05 -6.78
C SER A 288 -23.12 4.87 -6.20
N LYS A 289 -23.05 4.63 -4.88
CA LYS A 289 -23.71 3.51 -4.20
C LYS A 289 -24.35 4.00 -2.89
N PRO A 290 -25.69 3.85 -2.73
CA PRO A 290 -26.37 4.28 -1.51
C PRO A 290 -25.84 3.49 -0.31
N MET A 291 -25.58 4.21 0.80
CA MET A 291 -25.02 3.65 2.03
C MET A 291 -25.89 2.49 2.55
N THR A 292 -25.35 1.27 2.52
CA THR A 292 -25.73 0.23 3.49
C THR A 292 -24.99 0.53 4.81
N GLU A 293 -25.61 0.23 5.95
CA GLU A 293 -25.18 0.68 7.28
C GLU A 293 -23.71 0.35 7.62
N ASP A 294 -23.07 1.23 8.40
CA ASP A 294 -21.69 1.19 8.94
C ASP A 294 -20.53 1.33 7.92
N ASN A 295 -20.57 2.39 7.13
CA ASN A 295 -19.61 2.65 6.06
C ASN A 295 -18.27 3.27 6.51
N VAL A 296 -17.17 2.62 6.15
CA VAL A 296 -15.78 3.09 5.91
C VAL A 296 -15.25 4.31 6.68
N LEU A 297 -15.82 5.50 6.50
CA LEU A 297 -15.45 6.71 7.27
C LEU A 297 -15.74 6.55 8.78
N PHE A 298 -16.66 5.64 9.11
CA PHE A 298 -17.03 5.24 10.45
C PHE A 298 -16.50 3.88 10.84
N ALA A 299 -15.64 3.27 10.02
CA ALA A 299 -14.98 2.05 10.43
C ALA A 299 -14.32 2.33 11.77
N LYS A 300 -14.70 1.52 12.75
CA LYS A 300 -14.13 1.60 14.08
C LYS A 300 -12.98 0.61 14.14
N ASP A 301 -11.88 1.05 14.73
CA ASP A 301 -10.80 0.16 15.13
C ASP A 301 -11.30 -0.86 16.16
N ARG A 302 -10.43 -1.80 16.57
CA ARG A 302 -10.78 -2.79 17.59
C ARG A 302 -11.16 -2.20 18.95
N ASN A 303 -10.86 -0.93 19.19
CA ASN A 303 -11.20 -0.21 20.42
C ASN A 303 -12.48 0.62 20.27
N GLY A 304 -13.19 0.51 19.13
CA GLY A 304 -14.40 1.29 18.88
C GLY A 304 -14.16 2.73 18.44
N ARG A 305 -12.92 3.11 18.10
CA ARG A 305 -12.52 4.47 17.70
C ARG A 305 -12.45 4.60 16.18
N THR A 306 -12.95 5.71 15.67
CA THR A 306 -12.87 6.08 14.25
C THR A 306 -11.62 6.90 13.95
N ALA A 307 -11.29 7.08 12.66
CA ALA A 307 -10.23 7.98 12.25
C ALA A 307 -10.44 9.44 12.73
N LEU A 308 -11.70 9.90 12.82
CA LEU A 308 -12.03 11.21 13.37
C LEU A 308 -11.71 11.31 14.88
N ASP A 309 -11.96 10.23 15.64
CA ASP A 309 -11.59 10.18 17.07
C ASP A 309 -10.08 10.29 17.26
N PHE A 310 -9.29 9.66 16.38
CA PHE A 310 -7.83 9.83 16.38
C PHE A 310 -7.41 11.25 16.02
N ALA A 311 -8.04 11.90 15.04
CA ALA A 311 -7.71 13.28 14.67
C ALA A 311 -7.88 14.24 15.85
N ARG A 312 -9.00 14.12 16.58
CA ARG A 312 -9.28 14.84 17.82
C ARG A 312 -8.30 14.54 18.93
N GLN A 313 -8.05 13.25 19.17
CA GLN A 313 -7.16 12.82 20.24
C GLN A 313 -5.72 13.33 20.03
N LEU A 314 -5.28 13.42 18.77
CA LEU A 314 -3.95 13.87 18.41
C LEU A 314 -3.84 15.40 18.22
N GLY A 315 -4.96 16.13 18.24
CA GLY A 315 -4.99 17.57 18.02
C GLY A 315 -4.69 18.00 16.58
N ASN A 316 -4.98 17.13 15.60
CA ASN A 316 -4.76 17.41 14.18
C ASN A 316 -5.96 18.19 13.61
N GLU A 317 -6.06 19.49 13.95
CA GLU A 317 -7.23 20.33 13.62
C GLU A 317 -7.57 20.35 12.12
N GLU A 318 -6.57 20.39 11.24
CA GLU A 318 -6.79 20.36 9.77
C GLU A 318 -7.47 19.05 9.34
N ILE A 319 -6.97 17.92 9.84
CA ILE A 319 -7.50 16.60 9.51
C ILE A 319 -8.89 16.42 10.12
N GLU A 320 -9.08 16.89 11.34
CA GLU A 320 -10.38 16.89 12.01
C GLU A 320 -11.42 17.62 11.16
N GLN A 321 -11.14 18.86 10.74
CA GLN A 321 -12.05 19.66 9.91
C GLN A 321 -12.42 18.95 8.60
N VAL A 322 -11.42 18.36 7.92
CA VAL A 322 -11.63 17.60 6.69
C VAL A 322 -12.55 16.40 6.94
N LEU A 323 -12.32 15.64 8.01
CA LEU A 323 -13.10 14.46 8.34
C LEU A 323 -14.51 14.81 8.83
N GLU A 324 -14.69 15.89 9.59
CA GLU A 324 -16.00 16.40 9.99
C GLU A 324 -16.83 16.87 8.80
N ALA A 325 -16.24 17.67 7.91
CA ALA A 325 -16.91 18.13 6.69
C ALA A 325 -17.32 16.94 5.81
N THR A 326 -16.43 15.96 5.68
CA THR A 326 -16.69 14.71 4.95
C THR A 326 -17.83 13.92 5.59
N LEU A 327 -17.83 13.82 6.92
CA LEU A 327 -18.85 13.15 7.69
C LEU A 327 -20.23 13.79 7.49
N ASP A 328 -20.33 15.11 7.60
CA ASP A 328 -21.59 15.82 7.45
C ASP A 328 -22.12 15.76 6.02
N ALA A 329 -21.23 15.81 5.02
CA ALA A 329 -21.58 15.56 3.64
C ALA A 329 -22.20 14.17 3.44
N ALA A 330 -21.56 13.13 3.99
CA ALA A 330 -22.06 11.76 3.90
C ALA A 330 -23.44 11.60 4.55
N LYS A 331 -23.68 12.23 5.72
CA LYS A 331 -25.01 12.26 6.36
C LYS A 331 -26.04 12.97 5.47
N GLY A 332 -25.66 14.09 4.85
CA GLY A 332 -26.50 14.81 3.90
C GLY A 332 -26.95 13.94 2.73
N PHE A 333 -26.01 13.19 2.14
CA PHE A 333 -26.33 12.23 1.07
C PHE A 333 -27.26 11.11 1.55
N LYS A 334 -27.03 10.53 2.73
CA LYS A 334 -27.91 9.48 3.29
C LYS A 334 -29.33 10.00 3.47
N LYS A 335 -29.50 11.21 4.01
CA LYS A 335 -30.81 11.84 4.19
C LYS A 335 -31.50 12.09 2.84
N ALA A 336 -30.78 12.64 1.86
CA ALA A 336 -31.33 12.90 0.53
C ALA A 336 -31.82 11.62 -0.15
N VAL A 337 -31.10 10.50 -0.02
CA VAL A 337 -31.50 9.20 -0.56
C VAL A 337 -32.75 8.64 0.15
N GLN A 338 -32.86 8.80 1.46
CA GLN A 338 -34.01 8.31 2.24
C GLN A 338 -35.28 9.16 2.02
N GLU A 339 -35.14 10.45 1.74
CA GLU A 339 -36.26 11.37 1.54
C GLU A 339 -36.80 11.38 0.11
N VAL A 340 -36.18 10.67 -0.84
CA VAL A 340 -36.76 10.52 -2.19
C VAL A 340 -38.07 9.74 -2.08
N PRO A 341 -39.25 10.36 -2.33
CA PRO A 341 -40.51 9.65 -2.25
C PRO A 341 -40.49 8.48 -3.24
N PRO A 342 -41.05 7.31 -2.86
CA PRO A 342 -41.08 6.16 -3.75
C PRO A 342 -41.68 6.60 -5.08
N ARG A 343 -40.91 6.44 -6.17
CA ARG A 343 -41.34 6.82 -7.52
C ARG A 343 -42.73 6.21 -7.72
N PRO A 344 -43.77 7.02 -8.03
CA PRO A 344 -45.10 6.49 -8.24
C PRO A 344 -45.00 5.38 -9.27
N LEU A 345 -45.54 4.21 -8.92
CA LEU A 345 -45.48 3.03 -9.79
C LEU A 345 -46.00 3.43 -11.17
N PRO A 346 -45.37 2.94 -12.26
CA PRO A 346 -45.87 3.18 -13.60
C PRO A 346 -47.36 2.84 -13.60
N ILE A 347 -48.21 3.83 -13.91
CA ILE A 347 -49.66 3.61 -14.03
C ILE A 347 -49.80 2.50 -15.06
N GLN A 348 -50.21 1.31 -14.60
CA GLN A 348 -50.44 0.19 -15.49
C GLN A 348 -51.47 0.67 -16.51
N PRO A 349 -51.18 0.63 -17.82
CA PRO A 349 -52.15 1.03 -18.82
C PRO A 349 -53.40 0.21 -18.59
N SER A 350 -54.53 0.89 -18.41
CA SER A 350 -55.83 0.27 -18.19
C SER A 350 -56.03 -0.83 -19.23
N PRO A 351 -56.46 -2.04 -18.85
CA PRO A 351 -56.71 -3.11 -19.81
C PRO A 351 -57.67 -2.57 -20.89
N PRO A 352 -57.36 -2.77 -22.18
CA PRO A 352 -58.22 -2.29 -23.25
C PRO A 352 -59.61 -2.89 -23.03
N ALA A 353 -60.61 -2.03 -22.96
CA ALA A 353 -62.00 -2.44 -22.82
C ALA A 353 -62.32 -3.45 -23.92
N THR A 354 -62.72 -4.66 -23.51
CA THR A 354 -63.15 -5.74 -24.39
C THR A 354 -64.44 -5.33 -25.10
N GLY A 355 -64.29 -4.58 -26.18
CA GLY A 355 -65.33 -4.37 -27.18
C GLY A 355 -65.56 -5.68 -27.93
N SER A 356 -66.59 -6.41 -27.52
CA SER A 356 -67.19 -7.49 -28.29
C SER A 356 -67.71 -6.94 -29.63
N GLY A 357 -67.09 -7.31 -30.75
CA GLY A 357 -67.68 -7.08 -32.06
C GLY A 357 -66.74 -7.26 -33.25
N GLY A 358 -66.76 -8.47 -33.82
CA GLY A 358 -66.84 -8.63 -35.28
C GLY A 358 -65.58 -8.56 -36.15
N HIS A 359 -65.24 -9.74 -36.68
CA HIS A 359 -64.63 -10.04 -37.99
C HIS A 359 -63.09 -10.03 -38.18
N PRO A 360 -62.59 -10.91 -39.09
CA PRO A 360 -61.18 -11.30 -39.18
C PRO A 360 -60.41 -10.65 -40.35
N SER A 361 -59.07 -10.66 -40.19
CA SER A 361 -58.00 -10.67 -41.20
C SER A 361 -57.60 -9.35 -41.91
N PRO A 362 -56.37 -9.27 -42.49
CA PRO A 362 -55.09 -9.85 -42.04
C PRO A 362 -53.90 -8.84 -42.14
N HIS A 363 -52.73 -9.28 -41.65
CA HIS A 363 -51.38 -8.80 -41.99
C HIS A 363 -51.02 -7.33 -41.74
N PHE A 364 -50.36 -7.09 -40.60
CA PHE A 364 -49.31 -6.07 -40.52
C PHE A 364 -48.09 -6.62 -39.77
N LYS A 365 -46.94 -6.58 -40.45
CA LYS A 365 -45.61 -6.81 -39.86
C LYS A 365 -45.30 -5.66 -38.88
N PRO A 366 -44.82 -5.92 -37.65
CA PRO A 366 -44.30 -4.86 -36.80
C PRO A 366 -42.89 -4.46 -37.28
N PRO A 367 -42.54 -3.15 -37.24
CA PRO A 367 -41.16 -2.75 -37.41
C PRO A 367 -40.36 -3.10 -36.15
N SER A 368 -39.17 -3.64 -36.38
CA SER A 368 -38.11 -3.85 -35.40
C SER A 368 -37.73 -2.49 -34.79
N VAL A 369 -38.26 -2.18 -33.60
CA VAL A 369 -37.80 -1.06 -32.79
C VAL A 369 -36.62 -1.55 -31.95
N ALA A 370 -35.42 -1.14 -32.35
CA ALA A 370 -34.22 -1.28 -31.56
C ALA A 370 -34.40 -0.54 -30.23
N SER A 371 -34.46 -1.30 -29.14
CA SER A 371 -34.46 -0.80 -27.77
C SER A 371 -33.06 -0.26 -27.48
N THR A 372 -32.90 1.05 -27.51
CA THR A 372 -31.73 1.71 -26.93
C THR A 372 -31.88 1.65 -25.40
N PRO A 373 -30.85 1.22 -24.65
CA PRO A 373 -30.90 1.29 -23.19
C PRO A 373 -30.89 2.77 -22.79
N HIS A 374 -31.99 3.24 -22.24
CA HIS A 374 -32.08 4.55 -21.61
C HIS A 374 -31.32 4.49 -20.29
N THR A 375 -30.03 4.85 -20.32
CA THR A 375 -29.27 5.22 -19.12
C THR A 375 -29.91 6.48 -18.54
N GLN A 376 -30.79 6.31 -17.56
CA GLN A 376 -31.34 7.43 -16.79
C GLN A 376 -30.21 8.07 -15.99
N ASN A 377 -29.71 9.21 -16.49
CA ASN A 377 -28.82 10.09 -15.75
C ASN A 377 -29.56 10.62 -14.52
N TRP A 378 -29.07 10.25 -13.35
CA TRP A 378 -29.48 10.84 -12.09
C TRP A 378 -28.93 12.27 -12.06
N MET A 379 -29.75 13.27 -12.40
CA MET A 379 -29.44 14.67 -12.08
C MET A 379 -29.60 14.86 -10.57
N ILE A 380 -28.58 14.43 -9.83
CA ILE A 380 -28.35 14.89 -8.46
C ILE A 380 -27.83 16.32 -8.59
N ASP A 381 -28.37 17.23 -7.79
CA ASP A 381 -28.08 18.67 -7.81
C ASP A 381 -26.55 18.94 -7.87
N THR A 382 -26.05 19.31 -9.05
CA THR A 382 -24.61 19.49 -9.31
C THR A 382 -24.00 20.62 -8.49
N ASN A 383 -24.83 21.52 -7.96
CA ASN A 383 -24.44 22.65 -7.11
C ASN A 383 -24.03 22.23 -5.69
N LEU A 384 -24.64 21.17 -5.13
CA LEU A 384 -24.24 20.62 -3.83
C LEU A 384 -22.88 19.92 -3.92
N SER A 385 -22.65 19.16 -4.99
CA SER A 385 -21.38 18.47 -5.24
C SER A 385 -20.20 19.44 -5.45
N THR A 386 -20.40 20.54 -6.19
CA THR A 386 -19.35 21.55 -6.43
C THR A 386 -19.02 22.39 -5.19
N THR A 387 -20.00 22.72 -4.37
CA THR A 387 -19.77 23.49 -3.13
C THR A 387 -19.01 22.66 -2.10
N LEU A 388 -19.31 21.36 -2.03
CA LEU A 388 -18.70 20.43 -1.09
C LEU A 388 -17.29 20.02 -1.54
N LEU A 389 -17.06 19.83 -2.84
CA LEU A 389 -15.71 19.64 -3.40
C LEU A 389 -14.84 20.90 -3.22
N ARG A 390 -15.41 22.12 -3.31
CA ARG A 390 -14.65 23.35 -2.99
C ARG A 390 -14.26 23.45 -1.53
N ALA A 391 -15.10 22.98 -0.61
CA ALA A 391 -14.78 22.95 0.82
C ALA A 391 -13.64 21.97 1.15
N ILE A 392 -13.43 20.93 0.33
CA ILE A 392 -12.32 19.96 0.48
C ILE A 392 -11.03 20.47 -0.20
N HIS A 393 -11.16 21.29 -1.24
CA HIS A 393 -10.03 21.84 -1.99
C HIS A 393 -9.40 23.09 -1.37
N HIS A 394 -10.13 23.81 -0.52
CA HIS A 394 -9.58 24.86 0.36
C HIS A 394 -9.05 24.25 1.66
#